data_AF-A0A2U3Y0Y0-F1
#
_entry.id   AF-A0A2U3Y0Y0-F1
#
_cell.length_a   1.000
_cell.length_b   1.000
_cell.length_c   1.000
_cell.angle_alpha   90.00
_cell.angle_beta   90.00
_cell.angle_gamma   90.00
#
_symmetry.space_group_name_H-M   'P 1'
#
loop_
_entity.id
_entity.type
_entity.pdbx_description
1 polymer ?
#
loop_
_entity_poly.entity_id
_entity_poly.type
_entity_poly.pdbx_seq_one_letter_code
_entity_poly.pdbx_strand_id
1 'polypeptide(L)'
;MTVLLVNVLTYVFMHLRVIIPDLEYLVVSEMYGIHRICKQQQSYRVLREKRIPPWMEVALIPMTGKPSLYPGLFLFTTPCRLVRPVQNLELGREELIGTMEQIFMNVAIFEDEVLAGVTTHQELFPHSLLSVIANFIPFSDHNQSPRNMYQCQMGKQTMGFPLLTYQARSDNKLYRLQTPQSPLVRPYMYDYYDMDNYPIGTNAIVAVISYTGYDMEDAMIVNKASWERGFAHGSVYKSEFIDLSEKIKQGDDSLVFGVKPGDPRILQKLDDDGLPFIGAQLQYGDPYYSYLNLNTGESFVMYY
;
A
#
# COMPACT_ATOMS: atom_id res chain seq x y z
N MET A 1 -12.81 -39.14 -21.01
CA MET A 1 -12.60 -39.57 -22.41
C MET A 1 -11.12 -39.41 -22.72
N THR A 2 -10.43 -40.54 -22.80
CA THR A 2 -9.14 -40.83 -23.43
C THR A 2 -7.94 -39.90 -23.16
N VAL A 3 -7.16 -40.30 -22.15
CA VAL A 3 -5.73 -40.00 -21.99
C VAL A 3 -4.99 -40.64 -23.17
N LEU A 4 -4.29 -39.84 -24.00
CA LEU A 4 -3.32 -40.34 -24.98
C LEU A 4 -1.92 -39.97 -24.51
N LEU A 5 -1.32 -40.90 -23.77
CA LEU A 5 0.13 -41.04 -23.64
C LEU A 5 0.70 -41.34 -25.04
N VAL A 6 1.41 -40.38 -25.63
CA VAL A 6 2.29 -40.66 -26.76
C VAL A 6 3.72 -40.51 -26.28
N ASN A 7 4.25 -41.64 -25.83
CA ASN A 7 5.68 -41.92 -25.82
C ASN A 7 6.16 -41.90 -27.28
N VAL A 8 6.83 -40.82 -27.69
CA VAL A 8 7.72 -40.85 -28.85
C VAL A 8 9.09 -40.41 -28.38
N LEU A 9 9.99 -41.39 -28.45
CA LEU A 9 11.43 -41.28 -28.34
C LEU A 9 11.98 -39.98 -28.93
N THR A 10 12.84 -39.32 -28.16
CA THR A 10 14.23 -39.03 -28.55
C THR A 10 14.50 -39.02 -30.06
N TYR A 11 14.06 -37.96 -30.74
CA TYR A 11 14.66 -37.52 -31.99
C TYR A 11 14.93 -36.02 -31.91
N VAL A 12 16.22 -35.69 -31.94
CA VAL A 12 16.79 -34.35 -31.92
C VAL A 12 16.38 -33.65 -33.22
N PHE A 13 15.31 -32.87 -33.19
CA PHE A 13 15.02 -31.85 -34.18
C PHE A 13 14.87 -30.50 -33.48
N MET A 14 15.82 -29.59 -33.75
CA MET A 14 15.78 -28.18 -33.34
C MET A 14 14.62 -27.45 -34.05
N HIS A 15 13.43 -27.49 -33.47
CA HIS A 15 12.30 -26.64 -33.89
C HIS A 15 11.93 -25.69 -32.76
N LEU A 16 12.01 -24.38 -33.00
CA LEU A 16 11.44 -23.37 -32.10
C LEU A 16 9.90 -23.44 -32.16
N ARG A 17 9.25 -23.24 -31.02
CA ARG A 17 7.78 -23.32 -30.90
C ARG A 17 7.22 -21.93 -30.57
N VAL A 18 6.11 -21.54 -31.20
CA VAL A 18 5.27 -20.45 -30.69
C VAL A 18 4.29 -21.08 -29.71
N ILE A 19 4.40 -20.69 -28.45
CA ILE A 19 3.63 -21.26 -27.36
C ILE A 19 2.66 -20.17 -26.91
N ILE A 20 1.38 -20.35 -27.25
CA ILE A 20 0.30 -19.54 -26.69
C ILE A 20 -0.20 -20.33 -25.48
N PRO A 21 0.12 -19.93 -24.24
CA PRO A 21 -0.42 -20.58 -23.06
C PRO A 21 -1.86 -20.10 -22.92
N ASP A 22 -2.74 -20.71 -23.72
CA ASP A 22 -4.13 -20.93 -23.37
C ASP A 22 -4.95 -21.75 -24.37
N LEU A 23 -4.48 -22.19 -25.56
CA LEU A 23 -5.19 -23.27 -26.29
C LEU A 23 -4.49 -23.86 -27.54
N GLU A 24 -3.44 -23.27 -28.12
CA GLU A 24 -2.86 -23.79 -29.37
C GLU A 24 -1.33 -23.68 -29.45
N TYR A 25 -0.69 -24.77 -29.88
CA TYR A 25 0.71 -24.78 -30.30
C TYR A 25 0.79 -24.43 -31.78
N LEU A 26 1.40 -23.29 -32.11
CA LEU A 26 1.75 -22.99 -33.49
C LEU A 26 3.23 -23.31 -33.71
N VAL A 27 3.52 -24.33 -34.51
CA VAL A 27 4.90 -24.70 -34.84
C VAL A 27 5.38 -23.82 -35.99
N VAL A 28 6.44 -23.04 -35.76
CA VAL A 28 7.08 -22.21 -36.80
C VAL A 28 8.47 -22.77 -37.05
N SER A 29 8.80 -23.12 -38.29
CA SER A 29 10.01 -23.87 -38.64
C SER A 29 11.30 -23.04 -38.68
N GLU A 30 11.23 -21.71 -38.74
CA GLU A 30 12.39 -20.84 -38.97
C GLU A 30 12.60 -19.75 -37.90
N MET A 31 13.82 -19.67 -37.37
CA MET A 31 14.20 -18.73 -36.30
C MET A 31 14.17 -17.25 -36.72
N TYR A 32 14.50 -16.96 -37.99
CA TYR A 32 14.41 -15.60 -38.56
C TYR A 32 12.96 -15.13 -38.68
N GLY A 33 12.04 -16.05 -38.98
CA GLY A 33 10.61 -15.76 -39.03
C GLY A 33 10.07 -15.33 -37.67
N ILE A 34 10.51 -15.98 -36.58
CA ILE A 34 10.01 -15.73 -35.23
C ILE A 34 10.38 -14.32 -34.72
N HIS A 35 11.61 -13.85 -34.97
CA HIS A 35 12.02 -12.49 -34.59
C HIS A 35 11.18 -11.43 -35.32
N ARG A 36 10.93 -11.65 -36.61
CA ARG A 36 10.08 -10.76 -37.41
C ARG A 36 8.64 -10.74 -36.91
N ILE A 37 8.09 -11.91 -36.58
CA ILE A 37 6.74 -12.03 -36.00
C ILE A 37 6.68 -11.29 -34.66
N CYS A 38 7.66 -11.48 -33.78
CA CYS A 38 7.71 -10.80 -32.49
C CYS A 38 7.66 -9.27 -32.65
N LYS A 39 8.59 -8.70 -33.45
CA LYS A 39 8.62 -7.25 -33.72
C LYS A 39 7.31 -6.73 -34.32
N GLN A 40 6.69 -7.51 -35.21
CA GLN A 40 5.43 -7.15 -35.84
C GLN A 40 4.27 -7.15 -34.84
N GLN A 41 4.19 -8.15 -33.95
CA GLN A 41 3.18 -8.20 -32.88
C GLN A 41 3.36 -7.04 -31.89
N GLN A 42 4.59 -6.73 -31.49
CA GLN A 42 4.92 -5.58 -30.64
C GLN A 42 4.50 -4.26 -31.32
N SER A 43 4.85 -4.07 -32.60
CA SER A 43 4.46 -2.87 -33.34
C SER A 43 2.94 -2.69 -33.40
N TYR A 44 2.20 -3.76 -33.68
CA TYR A 44 0.74 -3.70 -33.70
C TYR A 44 0.12 -3.49 -32.32
N ARG A 45 0.72 -4.04 -31.27
CA ARG A 45 0.35 -3.78 -29.86
C ARG A 45 0.47 -2.28 -29.54
N VAL A 46 1.60 -1.67 -29.86
CA VAL A 46 1.88 -0.25 -29.59
C VAL A 46 0.99 0.67 -30.44
N LEU A 47 0.78 0.34 -31.71
CA LEU A 47 -0.08 1.11 -32.61
C LEU A 47 -1.58 0.87 -32.37
N ARG A 48 -1.94 -0.13 -31.55
CA ARG A 48 -3.32 -0.57 -31.28
C ARG A 48 -4.07 -1.00 -32.56
N GLU A 49 -3.35 -1.66 -33.45
CA GLU A 49 -3.88 -2.14 -34.72
C GLU A 49 -4.22 -3.64 -34.66
N LYS A 50 -4.99 -4.12 -35.64
CA LYS A 50 -5.27 -5.55 -35.88
C LYS A 50 -5.88 -6.33 -34.70
N ARG A 51 -6.62 -5.65 -33.83
CA ARG A 51 -7.33 -6.23 -32.67
C ARG A 51 -6.42 -6.89 -31.64
N ILE A 52 -5.16 -6.45 -31.55
CA ILE A 52 -4.24 -6.90 -30.50
C ILE A 52 -4.46 -6.04 -29.26
N PRO A 53 -4.67 -6.64 -28.07
CA PRO A 53 -4.85 -5.87 -26.86
C PRO A 53 -3.52 -5.21 -26.44
N PRO A 54 -3.55 -3.95 -25.97
CA PRO A 54 -2.32 -3.24 -25.59
C PRO A 54 -1.60 -3.84 -24.38
N TRP A 55 -2.29 -4.66 -23.57
CA TRP A 55 -1.74 -5.38 -22.41
C TRP A 55 -1.26 -6.80 -22.75
N MET A 56 -1.27 -7.20 -24.01
CA MET A 56 -0.70 -8.47 -24.44
C MET A 56 0.80 -8.47 -24.18
N GLU A 57 1.33 -9.51 -23.55
CA GLU A 57 2.78 -9.67 -23.38
C GLU A 57 3.32 -10.54 -24.49
N VAL A 58 4.42 -10.12 -25.11
CA VAL A 58 5.04 -10.78 -26.26
C VAL A 58 6.47 -11.13 -25.87
N ALA A 59 6.64 -12.24 -25.16
CA ALA A 59 7.95 -12.66 -24.65
C ALA A 59 8.66 -13.57 -25.66
N LEU A 60 9.74 -13.07 -26.26
CA LEU A 60 10.62 -13.86 -27.12
C LEU A 60 11.80 -14.40 -26.31
N ILE A 61 11.86 -15.71 -26.11
CA ILE A 61 13.04 -16.37 -25.53
C ILE A 61 13.96 -16.82 -26.67
N PRO A 62 15.12 -16.17 -26.86
CA PRO A 62 16.05 -16.54 -27.91
C PRO A 62 16.67 -17.91 -27.62
N MET A 63 16.93 -18.68 -28.66
CA MET A 63 17.67 -19.92 -28.54
C MET A 63 19.14 -19.58 -28.33
N THR A 64 19.61 -19.78 -27.09
CA THR A 64 21.04 -19.67 -26.79
C THR A 64 21.69 -21.04 -26.96
N GLY A 65 22.92 -21.09 -27.49
CA GLY A 65 23.72 -22.33 -27.58
C GLY A 65 24.23 -22.85 -26.22
N LYS A 66 23.64 -22.36 -25.12
CA LYS A 66 23.99 -22.66 -23.73
C LYS A 66 22.72 -23.14 -23.02
N PRO A 67 22.83 -23.88 -21.90
CA PRO A 67 21.66 -24.25 -21.12
C PRO A 67 20.96 -22.98 -20.58
N SER A 68 19.78 -22.67 -21.14
CA SER A 68 18.93 -21.54 -20.78
C SER A 68 17.45 -21.94 -20.73
N LEU A 69 16.56 -20.97 -20.53
CA LEU A 69 15.12 -21.15 -20.67
C LEU A 69 14.76 -21.72 -22.06
N TYR A 70 13.67 -22.48 -22.12
CA TYR A 70 13.22 -23.12 -23.35
C TYR A 70 12.88 -22.07 -24.42
N PRO A 71 13.52 -22.10 -25.60
CA PRO A 71 13.33 -21.07 -26.60
C PRO A 71 11.95 -21.15 -27.24
N GLY A 72 11.35 -19.99 -27.44
CA GLY A 72 10.02 -19.89 -28.01
C GLY A 72 9.48 -18.47 -27.96
N LEU A 73 8.39 -18.25 -28.68
CA LEU A 73 7.61 -17.03 -28.60
C LEU A 73 6.39 -17.31 -27.73
N PHE A 74 6.32 -16.64 -26.58
CA PHE A 74 5.25 -16.78 -25.62
C PHE A 74 4.34 -15.56 -25.67
N LEU A 75 3.05 -15.79 -25.88
CA LEU A 75 2.05 -14.75 -26.04
C LEU A 75 1.03 -14.84 -24.90
N PHE A 76 1.09 -13.92 -23.94
CA PHE A 76 0.17 -13.94 -22.79
C PHE A 76 -0.90 -12.87 -22.92
N THR A 77 -2.16 -13.28 -22.80
CA THR A 77 -3.34 -12.40 -22.78
C THR A 77 -4.17 -12.54 -21.50
N THR A 78 -3.79 -13.44 -20.61
CA THR A 78 -4.50 -13.77 -19.37
C THR A 78 -4.59 -12.59 -18.40
N PRO A 79 -5.63 -12.55 -17.55
CA PRO A 79 -5.72 -11.60 -16.44
C PRO A 79 -4.70 -11.91 -15.32
N CYS A 80 -4.56 -11.00 -14.35
CA CYS A 80 -3.69 -11.13 -13.17
C CYS A 80 -2.18 -11.14 -13.44
N ARG A 81 -1.73 -10.49 -14.51
CA ARG A 81 -0.31 -10.30 -14.83
C ARG A 81 0.20 -8.95 -14.34
N LEU A 82 1.47 -8.91 -13.97
CA LEU A 82 2.18 -7.68 -13.67
C LEU A 82 2.67 -7.06 -14.97
N VAL A 83 2.18 -5.85 -15.26
CA VAL A 83 2.59 -5.06 -16.42
C VAL A 83 3.00 -3.68 -15.96
N ARG A 84 3.95 -3.07 -16.65
CA ARG A 84 4.37 -1.69 -16.39
C ARG A 84 4.55 -0.91 -17.69
N PRO A 85 4.26 0.40 -17.70
CA PRO A 85 4.45 1.24 -18.87
C PRO A 85 5.92 1.65 -19.04
N VAL A 86 6.41 1.60 -20.27
CA VAL A 86 7.71 2.11 -20.71
C VAL A 86 7.54 2.83 -22.05
N GLN A 87 8.47 3.68 -22.43
CA GLN A 87 8.48 4.33 -23.73
C GLN A 87 9.23 3.47 -24.75
N ASN A 88 8.58 3.14 -25.87
CA ASN A 88 9.22 2.50 -27.00
C ASN A 88 9.94 3.57 -27.84
N LEU A 89 11.24 3.42 -28.03
CA LEU A 89 12.08 4.39 -28.75
C LEU A 89 11.92 4.32 -30.27
N GLU A 90 11.60 3.15 -30.84
CA GLU A 90 11.39 2.98 -32.29
C GLU A 90 10.09 3.66 -32.75
N LEU A 91 9.03 3.60 -31.93
CA LEU A 91 7.70 4.12 -32.27
C LEU A 91 7.34 5.44 -31.56
N GLY A 92 8.11 5.84 -30.55
CA GLY A 92 7.86 7.05 -29.77
C GLY A 92 6.56 7.02 -28.96
N ARG A 93 6.09 5.83 -28.58
CA ARG A 93 4.81 5.62 -27.87
C ARG A 93 4.99 4.78 -26.62
N GLU A 94 4.05 4.91 -25.70
CA GLU A 94 3.99 4.08 -24.49
C GLU A 94 3.63 2.64 -24.83
N GLU A 95 4.34 1.71 -24.20
CA GLU A 95 4.20 0.28 -24.34
C GLU A 95 4.12 -0.37 -22.95
N LEU A 96 3.17 -1.29 -22.77
CA LEU A 96 3.07 -2.08 -21.55
C LEU A 96 3.92 -3.33 -21.70
N ILE A 97 4.93 -3.47 -20.85
CA ILE A 97 5.80 -4.65 -20.81
C ILE A 97 5.44 -5.53 -19.62
N GLY A 98 5.51 -6.83 -19.83
CA GLY A 98 5.35 -7.83 -18.76
C GLY A 98 6.69 -8.25 -18.16
N THR A 99 6.62 -9.02 -17.08
CA THR A 99 7.81 -9.46 -16.32
C THR A 99 8.68 -10.44 -17.10
N MET A 100 8.10 -11.29 -17.94
CA MET A 100 8.85 -12.28 -18.72
C MET A 100 9.53 -11.63 -19.92
N GLU A 101 8.83 -10.69 -20.58
CA GLU A 101 9.37 -9.93 -21.69
C GLU A 101 10.58 -9.08 -21.25
N GLN A 102 10.49 -8.43 -20.09
CA GLN A 102 11.53 -7.53 -19.57
C GLN A 102 12.91 -8.20 -19.40
N ILE A 103 12.99 -9.51 -19.18
CA ILE A 103 14.27 -10.24 -19.02
C ILE A 103 15.15 -10.13 -20.27
N PHE A 104 14.53 -10.04 -21.45
CA PHE A 104 15.22 -10.03 -22.75
C PHE A 104 15.20 -8.66 -23.42
N MET A 105 14.80 -7.61 -22.70
CA MET A 105 14.71 -6.24 -23.21
C MET A 105 15.77 -5.33 -22.57
N ASN A 106 16.29 -4.40 -23.36
CA ASN A 106 17.17 -3.35 -22.88
C ASN A 106 16.37 -2.06 -22.68
N VAL A 107 16.12 -1.70 -21.43
CA VAL A 107 15.39 -0.49 -21.02
C VAL A 107 16.38 0.48 -20.38
N ALA A 108 16.56 1.66 -20.97
CA ALA A 108 17.38 2.72 -20.37
C ALA A 108 16.57 3.50 -19.30
N ILE A 109 17.25 3.98 -18.26
CA ILE A 109 16.61 4.77 -17.20
C ILE A 109 16.58 6.24 -17.59
N PHE A 110 17.74 6.77 -18.00
CA PHE A 110 17.90 8.15 -18.44
C PHE A 110 18.12 8.25 -19.95
N GLU A 111 17.79 9.41 -20.52
CA GLU A 111 18.04 9.70 -21.95
C GLU A 111 19.52 9.60 -22.31
N ASP A 112 20.41 9.98 -21.37
CA ASP A 112 21.86 9.95 -21.56
C ASP A 112 22.45 8.52 -21.66
N GLU A 113 21.70 7.51 -21.20
CA GLU A 113 22.10 6.10 -21.21
C GLU A 113 21.61 5.36 -22.46
N VAL A 114 20.92 6.05 -23.37
CA VAL A 114 20.37 5.45 -24.59
C VAL A 114 21.50 5.18 -25.59
N LEU A 115 21.78 3.90 -25.83
CA LEU A 115 22.75 3.45 -26.82
C LEU A 115 22.06 3.06 -28.13
N ALA A 116 22.42 3.75 -29.21
CA ALA A 116 21.88 3.50 -30.53
C ALA A 116 22.11 2.04 -30.98
N GLY A 117 21.01 1.35 -31.33
CA GLY A 117 21.03 -0.04 -31.79
C GLY A 117 21.08 -1.09 -30.68
N VAL A 118 21.18 -0.70 -29.41
CA VAL A 118 21.19 -1.61 -28.25
C VAL A 118 19.95 -1.41 -27.38
N THR A 119 19.68 -0.17 -26.98
CA THR A 119 18.54 0.19 -26.15
C THR A 119 17.28 0.23 -27.00
N THR A 120 16.23 -0.48 -26.58
CA THR A 120 14.97 -0.55 -27.32
C THR A 120 13.88 0.31 -26.67
N HIS A 121 13.93 0.46 -25.34
CA HIS A 121 12.92 1.17 -24.55
C HIS A 121 13.58 2.10 -23.55
N GLN A 122 12.79 3.02 -23.00
CA GLN A 122 13.19 3.95 -21.96
C GLN A 122 12.13 3.99 -20.85
N GLU A 123 12.56 4.17 -19.61
CA GLU A 123 11.67 4.47 -18.49
C GLU A 123 10.97 5.82 -18.70
N LEU A 124 9.67 5.90 -18.38
CA LEU A 124 8.94 7.17 -18.42
C LEU A 124 9.44 8.13 -17.34
N PHE A 125 9.61 7.60 -16.13
CA PHE A 125 10.19 8.33 -15.01
C PHE A 125 11.04 7.38 -14.16
N PRO A 126 12.24 7.80 -13.71
CA PRO A 126 13.15 6.95 -12.93
C PRO A 126 12.57 6.54 -11.56
N HIS A 127 11.71 7.39 -10.98
CA HIS A 127 11.04 7.12 -9.70
C HIS A 127 9.90 6.08 -9.80
N SER A 128 9.55 5.60 -11.00
CA SER A 128 8.51 4.57 -11.20
C SER A 128 8.91 3.19 -10.67
N LEU A 129 10.21 2.98 -10.43
CA LEU A 129 10.73 1.77 -9.81
C LEU A 129 10.34 1.66 -8.32
N LEU A 130 10.13 2.81 -7.66
CA LEU A 130 9.92 2.88 -6.23
C LEU A 130 8.43 2.79 -5.87
N SER A 131 8.15 2.27 -4.68
CA SER A 131 6.79 2.28 -4.12
C SER A 131 6.33 3.71 -3.81
N VAL A 132 5.02 3.90 -3.67
CA VAL A 132 4.41 5.18 -3.30
C VAL A 132 5.06 5.79 -2.05
N ILE A 133 5.26 4.99 -1.00
CA ILE A 133 5.85 5.46 0.27
C ILE A 133 7.34 5.80 0.09
N ALA A 134 8.08 5.01 -0.69
CA ALA A 134 9.50 5.28 -0.95
C ALA A 134 9.68 6.59 -1.76
N ASN A 135 8.72 6.91 -2.63
CA ASN A 135 8.69 8.15 -3.40
C ASN A 135 8.39 9.41 -2.56
N PHE A 136 7.96 9.26 -1.30
CA PHE A 136 7.77 10.39 -0.39
C PHE A 136 9.03 10.77 0.38
N ILE A 137 10.10 9.97 0.31
CA ILE A 137 11.36 10.25 0.99
C ILE A 137 12.12 11.30 0.17
N PRO A 138 12.36 12.52 0.71
CA PRO A 138 13.16 13.52 0.02
C PRO A 138 14.62 13.05 -0.07
N PHE A 139 15.24 13.25 -1.24
CA PHE A 139 16.66 12.91 -1.49
C PHE A 139 17.03 11.48 -1.06
N SER A 140 16.19 10.51 -1.43
CA SER A 140 16.40 9.10 -1.06
C SER A 140 17.69 8.49 -1.60
N ASP A 141 18.22 9.04 -2.69
CA ASP A 141 19.51 8.72 -3.31
C ASP A 141 20.73 9.14 -2.48
N HIS A 142 20.58 10.12 -1.58
CA HIS A 142 21.64 10.58 -0.67
C HIS A 142 21.70 9.78 0.64
N ASN A 143 20.72 8.89 0.86
CA ASN A 143 20.61 8.08 2.06
C ASN A 143 21.14 6.66 1.80
N GLN A 144 21.70 6.05 2.85
CA GLN A 144 22.02 4.62 2.81
C GLN A 144 20.72 3.81 2.68
N SER A 145 20.71 2.79 1.81
CA SER A 145 19.51 1.96 1.54
C SER A 145 18.73 1.47 2.78
N PRO A 146 19.37 0.98 3.86
CA PRO A 146 18.65 0.58 5.07
C PRO A 146 17.86 1.70 5.74
N ARG A 147 18.29 2.97 5.62
CA ARG A 147 17.59 4.13 6.18
C ARG A 147 16.30 4.43 5.42
N ASN A 148 16.32 4.29 4.09
CA ASN A 148 15.11 4.42 3.28
C ASN A 148 14.10 3.33 3.61
N MET A 149 14.57 2.09 3.80
CA MET A 149 13.71 0.97 4.20
C MET A 149 13.08 1.22 5.58
N TYR A 150 13.87 1.71 6.54
CA TYR A 150 13.38 2.07 7.87
C TYR A 150 12.33 3.18 7.80
N GLN A 151 12.56 4.23 7.02
CA GLN A 151 11.61 5.32 6.85
C GLN A 151 10.27 4.85 6.26
N CYS A 152 10.30 3.94 5.29
CA CYS A 152 9.06 3.33 4.77
C CYS A 152 8.26 2.58 5.84
N GLN A 153 8.94 1.96 6.81
CA GLN A 153 8.26 1.29 7.93
C GLN A 153 7.73 2.31 8.94
N MET A 154 8.53 3.29 9.34
CA MET A 154 8.14 4.32 10.31
C MET A 154 7.02 5.21 9.79
N GLY A 155 7.06 5.56 8.51
CA GLY A 155 6.02 6.37 7.86
C GLY A 155 4.62 5.72 7.90
N LYS A 156 4.54 4.37 7.94
CA LYS A 156 3.27 3.66 8.11
C LYS A 156 2.74 3.65 9.55
N GLN A 157 3.60 3.93 10.52
CA GLN A 157 3.26 3.91 11.95
C GLN A 157 3.07 5.31 12.52
N THR A 158 3.44 6.36 11.79
CA THR A 158 3.31 7.74 12.24
C THR A 158 1.85 8.10 12.53
N MET A 159 1.65 8.95 13.52
CA MET A 159 0.35 9.58 13.76
C MET A 159 0.20 10.74 12.78
N GLY A 160 -0.64 10.54 11.77
CA GLY A 160 -1.01 11.59 10.83
C GLY A 160 -2.40 12.15 11.10
N PHE A 161 -2.96 12.78 10.08
CA PHE A 161 -4.38 13.07 9.99
C PHE A 161 -5.08 11.92 9.25
N PRO A 162 -5.74 10.98 9.95
CA PRO A 162 -6.13 9.71 9.37
C PRO A 162 -7.28 9.84 8.37
N LEU A 163 -8.27 10.69 8.67
CA LEU A 163 -9.46 10.87 7.85
C LEU A 163 -10.23 12.14 8.26
N LEU A 164 -10.94 12.74 7.30
CA LEU A 164 -11.70 13.99 7.50
C LEU A 164 -13.00 13.76 8.29
N THR A 165 -13.64 12.60 8.15
CA THR A 165 -14.95 12.27 8.74
C THR A 165 -14.84 11.55 10.08
N TYR A 166 -13.82 11.84 10.88
CA TYR A 166 -13.50 11.04 12.09
C TYR A 166 -14.54 11.16 13.19
N GLN A 167 -15.32 12.23 13.18
CA GLN A 167 -16.43 12.42 14.10
C GLN A 167 -17.62 11.49 13.81
N ALA A 168 -17.75 10.99 12.58
CA ALA A 168 -18.85 10.13 12.15
C ALA A 168 -18.47 8.64 12.10
N ARG A 169 -17.25 8.29 12.49
CA ARG A 169 -16.74 6.92 12.47
C ARG A 169 -16.53 6.39 13.89
N SER A 170 -16.76 5.09 14.04
CA SER A 170 -16.63 4.35 15.29
C SER A 170 -15.55 3.27 15.15
N ASP A 171 -14.34 3.68 14.76
CA ASP A 171 -13.20 2.78 14.63
C ASP A 171 -12.63 2.43 16.04
N ASN A 172 -12.18 1.19 16.25
CA ASN A 172 -11.71 0.72 17.56
C ASN A 172 -10.62 1.61 18.19
N LYS A 173 -9.62 2.00 17.38
CA LYS A 173 -8.58 2.94 17.79
C LYS A 173 -8.14 3.78 16.60
N LEU A 174 -8.12 5.10 16.80
CA LEU A 174 -7.69 6.07 15.81
C LEU A 174 -6.67 7.02 16.43
N TYR A 175 -5.56 7.25 15.74
CA TYR A 175 -4.54 8.21 16.15
C TYR A 175 -4.61 9.44 15.24
N ARG A 176 -4.65 10.63 15.84
CA ARG A 176 -4.78 11.88 15.09
C ARG A 176 -3.77 12.92 15.58
N LEU A 177 -3.00 13.46 14.67
CA LEU A 177 -2.22 14.67 14.88
C LEU A 177 -3.12 15.91 14.78
N GLN A 178 -3.05 16.83 15.75
CA GLN A 178 -3.94 17.99 15.78
C GLN A 178 -3.51 19.11 14.83
N THR A 179 -2.21 19.39 14.78
CA THR A 179 -1.62 20.49 14.00
C THR A 179 -0.59 19.96 12.99
N PRO A 180 -1.03 19.11 12.04
CA PRO A 180 -0.15 18.65 10.99
C PRO A 180 0.16 19.78 10.00
N GLN A 181 1.30 19.72 9.33
CA GLN A 181 1.73 20.70 8.34
C GLN A 181 2.20 19.99 7.07
N SER A 182 2.06 20.66 5.93
CA SER A 182 2.68 20.19 4.69
C SER A 182 4.20 20.30 4.79
N PRO A 183 4.96 19.28 4.37
CA PRO A 183 6.42 19.32 4.38
C PRO A 183 6.96 20.43 3.47
N LEU A 184 7.93 21.21 3.95
CA LEU A 184 8.58 22.25 3.15
C LEU A 184 9.38 21.69 1.97
N VAL A 185 10.04 20.55 2.18
CA VAL A 185 10.78 19.81 1.16
C VAL A 185 9.99 18.56 0.84
N ARG A 186 9.37 18.54 -0.36
CA ARG A 186 8.48 17.45 -0.77
C ARG A 186 8.75 17.02 -2.21
N PRO A 187 8.78 15.71 -2.51
CA PRO A 187 8.88 15.21 -3.89
C PRO A 187 7.64 15.54 -4.71
N TYR A 188 7.77 15.61 -6.04
CA TYR A 188 6.64 15.80 -6.97
C TYR A 188 5.50 14.79 -6.73
N MET A 189 5.84 13.55 -6.38
CA MET A 189 4.86 12.50 -6.10
C MET A 189 3.98 12.80 -4.88
N TYR A 190 4.44 13.59 -3.92
CA TYR A 190 3.62 13.99 -2.78
C TYR A 190 2.39 14.78 -3.22
N ASP A 191 2.59 15.68 -4.19
CA ASP A 191 1.54 16.52 -4.75
C ASP A 191 0.66 15.72 -5.72
N TYR A 192 1.26 14.81 -6.51
CA TYR A 192 0.51 13.93 -7.40
C TYR A 192 -0.52 13.04 -6.67
N TYR A 193 -0.21 12.61 -5.43
CA TYR A 193 -1.12 11.82 -4.60
C TYR A 193 -2.00 12.66 -3.66
N ASP A 194 -1.98 13.99 -3.77
CA ASP A 194 -2.74 14.92 -2.92
C ASP A 194 -2.59 14.63 -1.42
N MET A 195 -1.36 14.32 -0.99
CA MET A 195 -1.06 13.97 0.40
C MET A 195 -1.28 15.14 1.39
N ASP A 196 -1.42 16.37 0.89
CA ASP A 196 -1.80 17.55 1.67
C ASP A 196 -3.19 17.40 2.34
N ASN A 197 -4.06 16.54 1.82
CA ASN A 197 -5.34 16.22 2.46
C ASN A 197 -5.18 15.35 3.73
N TYR A 198 -4.08 14.59 3.81
CA TYR A 198 -3.79 13.65 4.90
C TYR A 198 -2.36 13.84 5.41
N PRO A 199 -2.02 15.02 5.96
CA PRO A 199 -0.66 15.33 6.37
C PRO A 199 -0.25 14.45 7.57
N ILE A 200 1.01 13.97 7.53
CA ILE A 200 1.52 12.92 8.42
C ILE A 200 2.56 13.39 9.44
N GLY A 201 2.81 14.69 9.52
CA GLY A 201 3.85 15.26 10.37
C GLY A 201 3.74 16.79 10.51
N THR A 202 4.79 17.39 11.06
CA THR A 202 4.90 18.85 11.26
C THR A 202 6.32 19.29 10.97
N ASN A 203 6.52 20.54 10.51
CA ASN A 203 7.87 21.05 10.27
C ASN A 203 8.47 21.53 11.59
N ALA A 204 9.70 21.08 11.88
CA ALA A 204 10.42 21.45 13.09
C ALA A 204 11.77 22.08 12.75
N ILE A 205 12.22 23.03 13.58
CA ILE A 205 13.58 23.57 13.49
C ILE A 205 14.51 22.59 14.21
N VAL A 206 15.42 21.97 13.45
CA VAL A 206 16.38 20.98 13.96
C VAL A 206 17.75 21.64 14.07
N ALA A 207 18.40 21.50 15.22
CA ALA A 207 19.77 21.93 15.45
C ALA A 207 20.64 20.68 15.70
N VAL A 208 21.68 20.50 14.88
CA VAL A 208 22.67 19.41 15.04
C VAL A 208 23.82 19.94 15.90
N ILE A 209 23.67 19.84 17.23
CA ILE A 209 24.64 20.32 18.22
C ILE A 209 24.70 19.35 19.39
N SER A 210 25.88 19.22 20.02
CA SER A 210 26.02 18.54 21.31
C SER A 210 26.07 19.59 22.41
N TYR A 211 24.98 19.75 23.17
CA TYR A 211 24.87 20.82 24.19
C TYR A 211 24.42 20.32 25.56
N THR A 212 23.35 19.54 25.63
CA THR A 212 22.74 19.16 26.93
C THR A 212 23.38 17.93 27.55
N GLY A 213 23.99 17.04 26.74
CA GLY A 213 24.56 15.77 27.20
C GLY A 213 23.50 14.69 27.46
N TYR A 214 22.22 14.99 27.21
CA TYR A 214 21.09 14.03 27.29
C TYR A 214 20.66 13.52 25.91
N ASP A 215 21.33 13.96 24.86
CA ASP A 215 21.18 13.65 23.44
C ASP A 215 22.18 12.58 22.98
N MET A 216 22.57 11.66 23.88
CA MET A 216 23.47 10.55 23.54
C MET A 216 22.74 9.45 22.75
N GLU A 217 23.48 8.78 21.85
CA GLU A 217 22.96 7.75 20.95
C GLU A 217 21.86 8.28 20.01
N ASP A 218 20.67 7.68 20.03
CA ASP A 218 19.51 8.04 19.20
C ASP A 218 18.48 8.90 19.97
N ALA A 219 18.87 9.44 21.13
CA ALA A 219 18.00 10.31 21.93
C ALA A 219 17.91 11.72 21.32
N MET A 220 16.73 12.33 21.41
CA MET A 220 16.47 13.69 20.95
C MET A 220 15.84 14.54 22.05
N ILE A 221 16.18 15.82 22.07
CA ILE A 221 15.65 16.79 23.03
C ILE A 221 14.65 17.71 22.35
N VAL A 222 13.47 17.86 22.96
CA VAL A 222 12.40 18.74 22.49
C VAL A 222 12.35 20.01 23.34
N ASN A 223 12.13 21.16 22.70
CA ASN A 223 11.96 22.43 23.41
C ASN A 223 10.66 22.45 24.21
N LYS A 224 10.76 22.60 25.55
CA LYS A 224 9.63 22.68 26.48
C LYS A 224 8.62 23.76 26.09
N ALA A 225 9.09 24.96 25.71
CA ALA A 225 8.22 26.06 25.32
C ALA A 225 7.48 25.80 23.99
N SER A 226 8.05 24.98 23.10
CA SER A 226 7.34 24.55 21.88
C SER A 226 6.30 23.49 22.20
N TRP A 227 6.62 22.54 23.07
CA TRP A 227 5.69 21.52 23.53
C TRP A 227 4.46 22.12 24.24
N GLU A 228 4.67 23.07 25.16
CA GLU A 228 3.58 23.78 25.86
C GLU A 228 2.68 24.59 24.91
N ARG A 229 3.18 24.94 23.71
CA ARG A 229 2.41 25.60 22.65
C ARG A 229 1.71 24.62 21.70
N GLY A 230 1.75 23.32 21.97
CA GLY A 230 1.06 22.29 21.18
C GLY A 230 1.90 21.67 20.06
N PHE A 231 3.24 21.76 20.11
CA PHE A 231 4.10 21.05 19.16
C PHE A 231 3.84 19.54 19.20
N ALA A 232 3.50 18.97 18.04
CA ALA A 232 3.24 17.55 17.83
C ALA A 232 2.14 16.95 18.76
N HIS A 233 1.14 17.75 19.14
CA HIS A 233 0.05 17.27 20.00
C HIS A 233 -0.86 16.29 19.23
N GLY A 234 -1.01 15.08 19.78
CA GLY A 234 -1.84 14.02 19.22
C GLY A 234 -2.99 13.63 20.14
N SER A 235 -4.09 13.18 19.56
CA SER A 235 -5.25 12.63 20.26
C SER A 235 -5.51 11.20 19.81
N VAL A 236 -5.87 10.34 20.76
CA VAL A 236 -6.25 8.95 20.49
C VAL A 236 -7.74 8.81 20.75
N TYR A 237 -8.47 8.37 19.74
CA TYR A 237 -9.89 8.02 19.88
C TYR A 237 -9.98 6.51 20.05
N LYS A 238 -10.74 6.06 21.04
CA LYS A 238 -11.05 4.66 21.27
C LYS A 238 -12.57 4.53 21.31
N SER A 239 -13.12 3.65 20.49
CA SER A 239 -14.54 3.31 20.53
C SER A 239 -14.72 1.96 21.19
N GLU A 240 -15.72 1.86 22.05
CA GLU A 240 -16.14 0.64 22.71
C GLU A 240 -17.63 0.47 22.49
N PHE A 241 -18.04 -0.75 22.11
CA PHE A 241 -19.44 -1.08 21.87
C PHE A 241 -19.96 -1.87 23.06
N ILE A 242 -20.99 -1.34 23.72
CA ILE A 242 -21.63 -1.97 24.87
C ILE A 242 -22.98 -2.51 24.40
N ASP A 243 -23.11 -3.84 24.35
CA ASP A 243 -24.36 -4.52 24.01
C ASP A 243 -24.88 -5.32 25.22
N LEU A 244 -26.04 -4.94 25.75
CA LEU A 244 -26.68 -5.66 26.84
C LEU A 244 -27.30 -6.98 26.39
N SER A 245 -27.54 -7.16 25.08
CA SER A 245 -28.11 -8.39 24.51
C SER A 245 -27.19 -9.60 24.72
N GLU A 246 -25.87 -9.37 24.75
CA GLU A 246 -24.90 -10.43 25.05
C GLU A 246 -25.02 -10.92 26.49
N LYS A 247 -25.27 -10.01 27.43
CA LYS A 247 -25.52 -10.35 28.83
C LYS A 247 -26.85 -11.08 29.01
N ILE A 248 -27.87 -10.71 28.24
CA ILE A 248 -29.17 -11.40 28.27
C ILE A 248 -29.04 -12.87 27.86
N LYS A 249 -28.23 -13.15 26.84
CA LYS A 249 -27.95 -14.54 26.40
C LYS A 249 -27.23 -15.39 27.45
N GLN A 250 -26.58 -14.77 28.44
CA GLN A 250 -25.85 -15.45 29.51
C GLN A 250 -26.71 -15.80 30.73
N GLY A 251 -28.01 -15.44 30.72
CA GLY A 251 -28.99 -15.89 31.72
C GLY A 251 -29.76 -14.78 32.44
N ASP A 252 -29.51 -13.51 32.12
CA ASP A 252 -30.23 -12.37 32.71
C ASP A 252 -31.41 -11.93 31.83
N ASP A 253 -32.63 -11.97 32.34
CA ASP A 253 -33.80 -11.49 31.60
C ASP A 253 -33.99 -9.97 31.75
N SER A 254 -34.35 -9.28 30.66
CA SER A 254 -34.86 -7.88 30.63
C SER A 254 -33.93 -6.79 31.18
N LEU A 255 -32.70 -6.71 30.66
CA LEU A 255 -31.75 -5.63 30.98
C LEU A 255 -32.03 -4.37 30.16
N VAL A 256 -32.05 -3.19 30.81
CA VAL A 256 -32.22 -1.88 30.17
C VAL A 256 -31.21 -0.88 30.74
N PHE A 257 -30.67 0.01 29.91
CA PHE A 257 -29.84 1.11 30.39
C PHE A 257 -30.68 2.07 31.25
N GLY A 258 -30.11 2.50 32.39
CA GLY A 258 -30.79 3.43 33.28
C GLY A 258 -30.20 3.44 34.68
N VAL A 259 -30.63 4.43 35.47
CA VAL A 259 -30.15 4.68 36.83
C VAL A 259 -31.27 4.48 37.84
N LYS A 260 -30.96 3.89 39.00
CA LYS A 260 -31.89 3.84 40.13
C LYS A 260 -31.93 5.20 40.84
N PRO A 261 -33.11 5.81 41.06
CA PRO A 261 -33.22 7.10 41.71
C PRO A 261 -32.59 7.07 43.12
N GLY A 262 -31.59 7.93 43.35
CA GLY A 262 -30.92 8.08 44.65
C GLY A 262 -29.71 7.17 44.90
N ASP A 263 -29.15 6.51 43.89
CA ASP A 263 -27.89 5.76 44.08
C ASP A 263 -26.69 6.74 44.23
N PRO A 264 -26.01 6.77 45.40
CA PRO A 264 -24.89 7.67 45.64
C PRO A 264 -23.67 7.38 44.74
N ARG A 265 -23.60 6.19 44.11
CA ARG A 265 -22.47 5.78 43.26
C ARG A 265 -22.43 6.46 41.90
N ILE A 266 -23.55 7.04 41.48
CA ILE A 266 -23.77 7.54 40.11
C ILE A 266 -23.79 9.07 40.07
N LEU A 267 -23.92 9.72 41.23
CA LEU A 267 -24.13 11.16 41.35
C LEU A 267 -23.04 11.95 40.58
N GLN A 268 -23.50 12.78 39.65
CA GLN A 268 -22.74 13.73 38.82
C GLN A 268 -21.92 13.16 37.65
N LYS A 269 -21.86 11.84 37.45
CA LYS A 269 -21.02 11.23 36.39
C LYS A 269 -21.82 10.59 35.25
N LEU A 270 -22.97 9.99 35.54
CA LEU A 270 -23.89 9.46 34.52
C LEU A 270 -25.16 10.33 34.44
N ASP A 271 -25.78 10.34 33.27
CA ASP A 271 -27.08 10.95 32.99
C ASP A 271 -28.22 9.99 33.40
N ASP A 272 -29.46 10.47 33.36
CA ASP A 272 -30.65 9.72 33.79
C ASP A 272 -30.88 8.43 32.98
N ASP A 273 -30.34 8.37 31.76
CA ASP A 273 -30.35 7.19 30.88
C ASP A 273 -29.30 6.12 31.22
N GLY A 274 -28.43 6.38 32.21
CA GLY A 274 -27.37 5.47 32.63
C GLY A 274 -26.10 5.53 31.78
N LEU A 275 -25.99 6.52 30.88
CA LEU A 275 -24.81 6.77 30.05
C LEU A 275 -24.00 7.97 30.56
N PRO A 276 -22.69 8.05 30.23
CA PRO A 276 -21.86 9.16 30.65
C PRO A 276 -22.13 10.42 29.80
N PHE A 277 -22.01 11.60 30.41
CA PHE A 277 -22.12 12.87 29.69
C PHE A 277 -21.02 13.01 28.62
N ILE A 278 -21.39 13.57 27.46
CA ILE A 278 -20.43 13.86 26.39
C ILE A 278 -19.38 14.87 26.89
N GLY A 279 -18.11 14.45 26.87
CA GLY A 279 -16.98 15.28 27.34
C GLY A 279 -16.63 15.10 28.82
N ALA A 280 -17.31 14.21 29.54
CA ALA A 280 -16.93 13.87 30.91
C ALA A 280 -15.52 13.26 30.97
N GLN A 281 -14.76 13.66 31.98
CA GLN A 281 -13.46 13.05 32.27
C GLN A 281 -13.66 11.80 33.12
N LEU A 282 -13.21 10.65 32.60
CA LEU A 282 -13.24 9.34 33.26
C LEU A 282 -11.84 8.98 33.77
N GLN A 283 -11.77 8.53 35.02
CA GLN A 283 -10.59 7.92 35.63
C GLN A 283 -10.86 6.44 35.94
N TYR A 284 -9.80 5.66 36.15
CA TYR A 284 -9.96 4.26 36.55
C TYR A 284 -10.73 4.15 37.87
N GLY A 285 -11.81 3.38 37.88
CA GLY A 285 -12.73 3.28 39.01
C GLY A 285 -13.90 4.28 38.98
N ASP A 286 -14.00 5.16 37.99
CA ASP A 286 -15.19 5.99 37.79
C ASP A 286 -16.34 5.16 37.18
N PRO A 287 -17.62 5.48 37.49
CA PRO A 287 -18.76 4.81 36.86
C PRO A 287 -18.79 5.12 35.35
N TYR A 288 -18.81 4.08 34.53
CA TYR A 288 -18.77 4.17 33.07
C TYR A 288 -20.15 4.05 32.44
N TYR A 289 -20.95 3.06 32.85
CA TYR A 289 -22.35 2.93 32.46
C TYR A 289 -23.13 2.14 33.51
N SER A 290 -24.44 2.36 33.56
CA SER A 290 -25.35 1.63 34.45
C SER A 290 -26.48 0.97 33.67
N TYR A 291 -26.89 -0.20 34.15
CA TYR A 291 -28.05 -0.90 33.62
C TYR A 291 -28.85 -1.52 34.78
N LEU A 292 -30.14 -1.68 34.54
CA LEU A 292 -31.13 -2.16 35.48
C LEU A 292 -31.74 -3.45 34.95
N ASN A 293 -32.04 -4.38 35.84
CA ASN A 293 -32.90 -5.52 35.53
C ASN A 293 -34.36 -5.16 35.91
N LEU A 294 -35.28 -5.19 34.94
CA LEU A 294 -36.68 -4.83 35.18
C LEU A 294 -37.42 -5.83 36.09
N ASN A 295 -37.02 -7.10 36.09
CA ASN A 295 -37.67 -8.15 36.87
C ASN A 295 -37.27 -8.12 38.34
N THR A 296 -36.00 -7.85 38.65
CA THR A 296 -35.48 -7.85 40.03
C THR A 296 -35.40 -6.46 40.64
N GLY A 297 -35.36 -5.40 39.83
CA GLY A 297 -35.15 -4.02 40.29
C GLY A 297 -33.73 -3.76 40.81
N GLU A 298 -32.79 -4.66 40.52
CA GLU A 298 -31.38 -4.53 40.86
C GLU A 298 -30.67 -3.64 39.84
N SER A 299 -29.80 -2.75 40.34
CA SER A 299 -28.99 -1.82 39.56
C SER A 299 -27.54 -2.26 39.53
N PHE A 300 -26.99 -2.40 38.33
CA PHE A 300 -25.59 -2.72 38.11
C PHE A 300 -24.88 -1.48 37.57
N VAL A 301 -23.72 -1.18 38.13
CA VAL A 301 -22.84 -0.08 37.71
C VAL A 301 -21.52 -0.70 37.29
N MET A 302 -21.13 -0.43 36.05
CA MET A 302 -19.83 -0.83 35.51
C MET A 302 -18.87 0.35 35.65
N TYR A 303 -17.63 0.06 36.03
CA TYR A 303 -16.60 1.07 36.25
C TYR A 303 -15.53 0.99 35.15
N TYR A 304 -14.89 2.13 34.85
CA TYR A 304 -13.82 2.29 33.86
C TYR A 304 -12.46 1.76 34.35
#